data_AF-A0A1G9XZP8-F1
#
_entry.id   AF-A0A1G9XZP8-F1
#
_cell.length_a   1.000
_cell.length_b   1.000
_cell.length_c   1.000
_cell.angle_alpha   90.00
_cell.angle_beta   90.00
_cell.angle_gamma   90.00
#
_symmetry.space_group_name_H-M   'P 1'
#
loop_
_entity.id
_entity.type
_entity.pdbx_description
1 polymer ?
#
loop_
_entity_poly.entity_id
_entity_poly.type
_entity_poly.pdbx_seq_one_letter_code
_entity_poly.pdbx_strand_id
1 'polypeptide(L)'
;MAVVLQNLTDFKRFLGKPGATIQLVRNTFMDRQPEATQQAYRDKGMYAPRAVQALSRKAAVFTLRGYPGTVWLYWDKGARGWRFSGDTVTVPLVTGLGPADELVYRCSFAEGFEPAPRSRAVRRPKVEEAQPAFV
;
A
#
# COMPACT_ATOMS: atom_id res chain seq x y z
N MET A 1 -4.44 -0.34 13.42
CA MET A 1 -4.64 1.03 12.86
C MET A 1 -4.84 0.87 11.36
N ALA A 2 -5.87 1.47 10.76
CA ALA A 2 -6.12 1.33 9.32
C ALA A 2 -4.98 1.97 8.51
N VAL A 3 -4.60 1.35 7.39
CA VAL A 3 -3.66 1.95 6.43
C VAL A 3 -4.33 3.18 5.83
N VAL A 4 -3.67 4.34 5.93
CA VAL A 4 -4.15 5.60 5.34
C VAL A 4 -3.01 6.19 4.51
N LEU A 5 -3.24 6.26 3.20
CA LEU A 5 -2.31 6.73 2.20
C LEU A 5 -2.88 7.98 1.54
N GLN A 6 -2.12 9.07 1.56
CA GLN A 6 -2.51 10.32 0.90
C GLN A 6 -1.58 10.69 -0.25
N ASN A 7 -0.37 10.12 -0.27
CA ASN A 7 0.66 10.44 -1.24
C ASN A 7 1.71 9.30 -1.33
N LEU A 8 2.65 9.46 -2.27
CA LEU A 8 3.72 8.49 -2.50
C LEU A 8 4.66 8.34 -1.29
N THR A 9 4.87 9.39 -0.50
CA THR A 9 5.72 9.33 0.70
C THR A 9 5.09 8.45 1.76
N ASP A 10 3.79 8.59 2.01
CA ASP A 10 3.04 7.73 2.94
C ASP A 10 3.05 6.28 2.49
N PHE A 11 2.89 6.05 1.19
CA PHE A 11 2.98 4.71 0.62
C PHE A 11 4.36 4.09 0.81
N LYS A 12 5.45 4.80 0.51
CA LYS A 12 6.82 4.32 0.74
C LYS A 12 7.09 4.04 2.22
N ARG A 13 6.61 4.92 3.12
CA ARG A 13 6.70 4.72 4.57
C ARG A 13 5.92 3.49 5.02
N PHE A 14 4.74 3.26 4.45
CA PHE A 14 3.95 2.06 4.71
C PHE A 14 4.70 0.81 4.27
N LEU A 15 5.22 0.76 3.04
CA LEU A 15 5.95 -0.40 2.54
C LEU A 15 7.21 -0.71 3.36
N GLY A 16 7.82 0.31 3.99
CA GLY A 16 8.98 0.12 4.87
C GLY A 16 8.65 -0.47 6.24
N LYS A 17 7.36 -0.67 6.58
CA LYS A 17 6.97 -1.26 7.85
C LYS A 17 7.00 -2.79 7.78
N PRO A 18 7.41 -3.48 8.86
CA PRO A 18 7.32 -4.93 8.96
C PRO A 18 5.90 -5.42 8.68
N GLY A 19 5.79 -6.48 7.89
CA GLY A 19 4.51 -7.09 7.54
C GLY A 19 3.63 -6.27 6.60
N ALA A 20 4.14 -5.21 5.96
CA ALA A 20 3.40 -4.50 4.92
C ALA A 20 3.11 -5.43 3.73
N THR A 21 1.84 -5.50 3.33
CA THR A 21 1.37 -6.29 2.21
C THR A 21 0.59 -5.42 1.22
N ILE A 22 0.65 -5.81 -0.06
CA ILE A 22 -0.21 -5.25 -1.09
C ILE A 22 -0.92 -6.37 -1.83
N GLN A 23 -2.14 -6.12 -2.27
CA GLN A 23 -2.91 -7.04 -3.10
C GLN A 23 -3.43 -6.27 -4.31
N LEU A 24 -3.18 -6.80 -5.51
CA LEU A 24 -3.82 -6.27 -6.72
C LEU A 24 -5.30 -6.64 -6.65
N VAL A 25 -6.19 -5.65 -6.66
CA VAL A 25 -7.65 -5.86 -6.62
C VAL A 25 -8.33 -5.58 -7.95
N ARG A 26 -7.70 -4.79 -8.82
CA ARG A 26 -8.19 -4.52 -10.17
C ARG A 26 -7.04 -4.26 -11.13
N ASN A 27 -7.15 -4.78 -12.35
CA ASN A 27 -6.24 -4.53 -13.45
C ASN A 27 -7.03 -4.34 -14.75
N THR A 28 -7.27 -3.08 -15.14
CA THR A 28 -8.13 -2.79 -16.30
C THR A 28 -7.54 -3.25 -17.61
N PHE A 29 -6.20 -3.35 -17.72
CA PHE A 29 -5.56 -3.89 -18.91
C PHE A 29 -5.94 -5.35 -19.11
N MET A 30 -5.91 -6.12 -18.01
CA MET A 30 -6.30 -7.53 -18.02
C MET A 30 -7.79 -7.72 -18.26
N ASP A 31 -8.64 -6.82 -17.77
CA ASP A 31 -10.09 -6.84 -18.03
C ASP A 31 -10.41 -6.78 -19.54
N ARG A 32 -9.50 -6.22 -20.36
CA ARG A 32 -9.64 -6.11 -21.83
C ARG A 32 -9.00 -7.25 -22.61
N GLN A 33 -8.24 -8.13 -21.95
CA GLN A 33 -7.58 -9.26 -22.62
C GLN A 33 -8.56 -10.42 -22.84
N PRO A 34 -8.29 -11.32 -23.80
CA PRO A 34 -9.04 -12.56 -23.96
C PRO A 34 -9.09 -13.38 -22.66
N GLU A 35 -10.17 -14.14 -22.48
CA GLU A 35 -10.42 -14.91 -21.26
C GLU A 35 -9.27 -15.87 -20.91
N ALA A 36 -8.68 -16.53 -21.90
CA ALA A 36 -7.51 -17.39 -21.70
C ALA A 36 -6.32 -16.64 -21.07
N THR A 37 -6.09 -15.39 -21.48
CA THR A 37 -5.03 -14.54 -20.92
C THR A 37 -5.37 -14.09 -19.51
N GLN A 38 -6.65 -13.77 -19.25
CA GLN A 38 -7.12 -13.44 -17.90
C GLN A 38 -6.94 -14.63 -16.94
N GLN A 39 -7.30 -15.83 -17.38
CA GLN A 39 -7.17 -17.04 -16.58
C GLN A 39 -5.71 -17.35 -16.28
N ALA A 40 -4.84 -17.33 -17.29
CA ALA A 40 -3.41 -17.51 -17.09
C ALA A 40 -2.80 -16.47 -16.12
N TYR A 41 -3.32 -15.24 -16.11
CA TYR A 41 -2.90 -14.20 -15.17
C TYR A 41 -3.34 -14.51 -13.73
N ARG A 42 -4.55 -15.06 -13.55
CA ARG A 42 -5.04 -15.54 -12.24
C ARG A 42 -4.24 -16.75 -11.76
N ASP A 43 -3.97 -17.71 -12.65
CA ASP A 43 -3.24 -18.94 -12.32
C ASP A 43 -1.79 -18.65 -11.92
N LYS A 44 -1.21 -17.55 -12.41
CA LYS A 44 0.11 -17.04 -11.96
C LYS A 44 0.07 -16.37 -10.58
N GLY A 45 -1.08 -16.32 -9.91
CA GLY A 45 -1.22 -15.73 -8.59
C GLY A 45 -1.19 -14.21 -8.58
N MET A 46 -1.43 -13.54 -9.72
CA MET A 46 -1.24 -12.09 -9.79
C MET A 46 -2.21 -11.29 -8.91
N TYR A 47 -3.34 -11.87 -8.51
CA TYR A 47 -4.27 -11.26 -7.54
C TYR A 47 -4.01 -11.69 -6.08
N ALA A 48 -2.99 -12.54 -5.85
CA ALA A 48 -2.62 -12.96 -4.51
C ALA A 48 -1.96 -11.80 -3.72
N PRO A 49 -2.14 -11.76 -2.39
CA PRO A 49 -1.40 -10.84 -1.53
C PRO A 49 0.12 -11.04 -1.67
N ARG A 50 0.85 -9.94 -1.64
CA ARG A 50 2.29 -9.89 -1.86
C ARG A 50 2.95 -9.20 -0.69
N ALA A 51 4.05 -9.78 -0.20
CA ALA A 51 4.84 -9.20 0.86
C ALA A 51 5.99 -8.37 0.27
N VAL A 52 6.33 -7.26 0.94
CA VAL A 52 7.52 -6.49 0.58
C VAL A 52 8.76 -7.34 0.83
N GLN A 53 9.52 -7.59 -0.23
CA GLN A 53 10.81 -8.28 -0.14
C GLN A 53 11.96 -7.29 0.02
N ALA A 54 11.95 -6.23 -0.79
CA ALA A 54 12.97 -5.19 -0.76
C ALA A 54 12.40 -3.86 -1.26
N LEU A 55 12.99 -2.77 -0.76
CA LEU A 55 12.71 -1.42 -1.23
C LEU A 55 14.00 -0.80 -1.75
N SER A 56 13.90 -0.15 -2.89
CA SER A 56 14.96 0.68 -3.45
C SER A 56 14.49 2.12 -3.59
N ARG A 57 15.39 3.02 -3.98
CA ARG A 57 15.01 4.40 -4.30
C ARG A 57 14.00 4.50 -5.44
N LYS A 58 13.97 3.51 -6.34
CA LYS A 58 13.23 3.54 -7.62
C LYS A 58 12.03 2.61 -7.68
N ALA A 59 12.03 1.54 -6.88
CA ALA A 59 11.03 0.49 -6.94
C ALA A 59 10.88 -0.27 -5.63
N ALA A 60 9.73 -0.92 -5.49
CA ALA A 60 9.52 -2.01 -4.52
C ALA A 60 9.56 -3.36 -5.22
N VAL A 61 10.13 -4.34 -4.54
CA VAL A 61 10.21 -5.74 -4.95
C VAL A 61 9.32 -6.54 -4.02
N PHE A 62 8.45 -7.36 -4.57
CA PHE A 62 7.47 -8.15 -3.83
C PHE A 62 7.57 -9.63 -4.15
N THR A 63 7.45 -10.46 -3.12
CA THR A 63 7.24 -11.90 -3.29
C THR A 63 5.75 -12.22 -3.35
N LEU A 64 5.38 -13.14 -4.24
CA LEU A 64 4.02 -13.66 -4.35
C LEU A 64 3.85 -14.80 -3.35
N ARG A 65 2.87 -14.71 -2.45
CA ARG A 65 2.62 -15.77 -1.47
C ARG A 65 2.09 -17.01 -2.18
N GLY A 66 2.83 -18.12 -2.09
CA GLY A 66 2.43 -19.40 -2.69
C GLY A 66 2.77 -19.56 -4.18
N TYR A 67 3.53 -18.62 -4.78
CA TYR A 67 3.93 -18.71 -6.18
C TYR A 67 5.44 -18.47 -6.35
N PRO A 68 6.12 -19.21 -7.24
CA PRO A 68 7.50 -18.91 -7.60
C PRO A 68 7.52 -17.63 -8.44
N GLY A 69 8.07 -16.54 -7.88
CA GLY A 69 8.26 -15.31 -8.62
C GLY A 69 8.32 -14.04 -7.78
N THR A 70 8.68 -12.96 -8.46
CA THR A 70 8.86 -11.64 -7.88
C THR A 70 8.20 -10.60 -8.78
N VAL A 71 7.50 -9.64 -8.18
CA VAL A 71 6.88 -8.52 -8.91
C VAL A 71 7.53 -7.21 -8.50
N TRP A 72 7.74 -6.33 -9.48
CA TRP A 72 8.34 -5.03 -9.29
C TRP A 72 7.30 -3.94 -9.48
N LEU A 73 7.31 -2.95 -8.59
CA LEU A 73 6.52 -1.73 -8.73
C LEU A 73 7.47 -0.53 -8.79
N TYR A 74 7.62 0.04 -9.98
CA TYR A 74 8.50 1.17 -10.24
C TYR A 74 7.76 2.50 -10.05
N TRP A 75 8.40 3.47 -9.39
CA TRP A 75 7.88 4.82 -9.20
C TRP A 75 8.84 5.90 -9.69
N ASP A 76 10.05 5.55 -10.11
CA ASP A 76 11.03 6.51 -10.65
C ASP A 76 10.62 7.08 -12.01
N LYS A 77 9.93 6.28 -12.84
CA LYS A 77 9.48 6.68 -14.18
C LYS A 77 7.97 6.92 -14.31
N GLY A 78 7.18 6.59 -13.29
CA GLY A 78 5.73 6.42 -13.45
C GLY A 78 4.86 6.94 -12.31
N ALA A 79 5.42 7.60 -11.28
CA ALA A 79 4.62 8.05 -10.12
C ALA A 79 3.62 9.18 -10.43
N ARG A 80 3.75 9.85 -11.58
CA ARG A 80 2.86 10.95 -11.97
C ARG A 80 1.46 10.40 -12.23
N GLY A 81 0.45 10.96 -11.56
CA GLY A 81 -0.94 10.52 -11.69
C GLY A 81 -1.34 9.36 -10.78
N TRP A 82 -0.45 8.90 -9.88
CA TRP A 82 -0.84 7.95 -8.84
C TRP A 82 -1.88 8.59 -7.92
N ARG A 83 -2.92 7.84 -7.60
CA ARG A 83 -3.99 8.28 -6.71
C ARG A 83 -3.97 7.43 -5.45
N PHE A 84 -4.10 8.07 -4.30
CA PHE A 84 -4.06 7.43 -2.99
C PHE A 84 -5.35 7.76 -2.26
N SER A 85 -6.02 6.74 -1.71
CA SER A 85 -7.26 6.92 -0.96
C SER A 85 -7.40 5.82 0.08
N GLY A 86 -7.32 6.18 1.36
CA GLY A 86 -7.42 5.22 2.46
C GLY A 86 -6.34 4.15 2.36
N ASP A 87 -6.74 2.89 2.27
CA ASP A 87 -5.85 1.73 2.12
C ASP A 87 -5.54 1.39 0.65
N THR A 88 -6.01 2.21 -0.30
CA THR A 88 -5.95 1.90 -1.73
C THR A 88 -4.99 2.84 -2.47
N VAL A 89 -4.21 2.26 -3.39
CA VAL A 89 -3.38 3.00 -4.35
C VAL A 89 -3.75 2.60 -5.77
N THR A 90 -4.01 3.61 -6.60
CA THR A 90 -4.29 3.44 -8.04
C THR A 90 -3.09 3.93 -8.83
N VAL A 91 -2.53 3.04 -9.64
CA VAL A 91 -1.34 3.24 -10.45
C VAL A 91 -1.75 3.28 -11.92
N PRO A 92 -1.57 4.41 -12.63
CA PRO A 92 -1.81 4.47 -14.05
C PRO A 92 -0.83 3.55 -14.79
N LEU A 93 -1.36 2.80 -15.75
CA LEU A 93 -0.61 1.91 -16.62
C LEU A 93 -0.63 2.49 -18.04
N VAL A 94 0.50 3.10 -18.41
CA VAL A 94 0.69 3.69 -19.74
C VAL A 94 1.34 2.63 -20.63
N THR A 95 0.53 1.81 -21.28
CA THR A 95 1.02 0.76 -22.20
C THR A 95 1.28 1.26 -23.62
N GLY A 96 0.81 2.48 -23.96
CA GLY A 96 0.80 2.97 -25.33
C GLY A 96 -0.18 2.22 -26.25
N LEU A 97 -0.95 1.27 -25.71
CA LEU A 97 -1.84 0.37 -26.44
C LEU A 97 -3.28 0.58 -25.96
N GLY A 98 -3.93 1.57 -26.55
CA GLY A 98 -5.34 1.90 -26.28
C GLY A 98 -5.56 2.86 -25.10
N PRO A 99 -6.80 2.94 -24.56
CA PRO A 99 -7.15 3.83 -23.46
C PRO A 99 -6.28 3.62 -22.21
N ALA A 100 -6.18 4.67 -21.39
CA ALA A 100 -5.41 4.63 -20.16
C ALA A 100 -5.91 3.53 -19.23
N ASP A 101 -5.03 2.57 -18.92
CA ASP A 101 -5.31 1.52 -17.96
C ASP A 101 -4.84 1.90 -16.56
N GLU A 102 -5.32 1.17 -15.56
CA GLU A 102 -4.94 1.35 -14.18
C GLU A 102 -4.85 0.01 -13.44
N LEU A 103 -3.91 -0.04 -12.50
CA LEU A 103 -3.78 -1.07 -11.50
C LEU A 103 -4.24 -0.50 -10.15
N VAL A 104 -5.18 -1.18 -9.50
CA VAL A 104 -5.63 -0.80 -8.16
C VAL A 104 -5.11 -1.81 -7.16
N TYR A 105 -4.38 -1.33 -6.17
CA TYR A 105 -3.86 -2.14 -5.08
C TYR A 105 -4.50 -1.76 -3.77
N ARG A 106 -4.81 -2.78 -2.96
CA ARG A 106 -5.17 -2.63 -1.55
C ARG A 106 -3.97 -2.93 -0.67
N CYS A 107 -3.73 -2.09 0.32
CA CYS A 107 -2.59 -2.13 1.22
C CYS A 107 -3.05 -2.55 2.61
N SER A 108 -2.40 -3.54 3.21
CA SER A 108 -2.74 -4.02 4.55
C SER A 108 -1.49 -4.47 5.30
N PHE A 109 -1.66 -4.89 6.55
CA PHE A 109 -0.62 -5.59 7.29
C PHE A 109 -0.93 -7.08 7.31
N ALA A 110 0.11 -7.90 7.27
CA ALA A 110 -0.01 -9.31 7.59
C ALA A 110 -0.54 -9.49 9.02
N GLU A 111 -1.26 -10.58 9.26
CA GLU A 111 -1.76 -10.93 10.60
C GLU A 111 -0.60 -10.93 11.61
N GLY A 112 -0.82 -10.28 12.76
CA GLY A 112 0.19 -10.12 13.82
C GLY A 112 1.20 -8.99 13.62
N PHE A 113 1.20 -8.32 12.46
CA PHE A 113 2.06 -7.15 12.18
C PHE A 113 1.30 -5.83 12.20
N GLU A 114 0.05 -5.83 12.66
CA GLU A 114 -0.72 -4.61 12.78
C GLU A 114 -0.02 -3.63 13.75
N PRO A 115 0.20 -2.37 13.33
CA PRO A 115 0.81 -1.39 14.22
C PRO A 115 -0.12 -1.16 15.41
N ALA A 116 0.44 -1.36 16.61
CA ALA A 116 -0.24 -1.09 17.87
C ALA A 116 -0.87 0.32 17.82
N PRO A 117 -2.14 0.48 18.25
CA PRO A 117 -2.75 1.79 18.28
C PRO A 117 -1.88 2.70 19.15
N ARG A 118 -1.32 3.76 18.56
CA ARG A 118 -0.71 4.83 19.35
C ARG A 118 -1.85 5.43 20.17
N SER A 119 -1.94 5.07 21.44
CA SER A 119 -2.70 5.83 22.41
C SER A 119 -2.22 7.26 22.30
N ARG A 120 -3.06 8.16 21.76
CA ARG A 120 -2.85 9.59 21.93
C ARG A 120 -2.82 9.78 23.45
N ALA A 121 -1.63 9.94 24.01
CA ALA A 121 -1.50 10.45 25.35
C ALA A 121 -2.19 11.81 25.34
N VAL A 122 -3.41 11.84 25.86
CA VAL A 122 -4.14 13.08 26.15
C VAL A 122 -3.22 13.81 27.10
N ARG A 123 -2.59 14.89 26.62
CA ARG A 123 -1.86 15.81 27.49
C ARG A 123 -2.86 16.27 28.54
N ARG A 124 -2.78 15.73 29.75
CA ARG A 124 -3.50 16.27 30.90
C ARG A 124 -3.03 17.71 31.07
N PRO A 125 -3.93 18.71 31.08
CA PRO A 125 -3.53 20.05 31.47
C PRO A 125 -2.99 19.98 32.90
N LYS A 126 -1.81 20.58 33.11
CA LYS A 126 -1.20 20.77 34.42
C LYS A 126 -2.12 21.73 35.19
N VAL A 127 -2.96 21.21 36.07
CA VAL A 127 -3.70 22.03 37.04
C VAL A 127 -2.65 22.54 38.02
N GLU A 128 -2.40 23.83 37.94
CA GLU A 128 -1.51 24.58 38.81
C GLU A 128 -2.11 24.56 40.23
N GLU A 129 -1.41 23.92 41.17
CA GLU A 129 -1.75 23.96 42.59
C GLU A 129 -1.70 25.41 43.07
N ALA A 130 -2.87 26.02 43.24
CA ALA A 130 -3.00 27.24 44.01
C ALA A 130 -2.73 26.92 45.49
N GLN A 131 -1.65 27.48 46.01
CA GLN A 131 -1.26 27.42 47.42
C GLN A 131 -2.36 28.06 48.30
N PRO A 132 -2.58 27.57 49.54
CA PRO A 132 -3.53 28.18 50.45
C PRO A 132 -2.93 29.45 51.06
N ALA A 133 -3.61 30.58 50.89
CA ALA A 133 -3.30 31.80 51.65
C ALA A 133 -3.92 31.69 53.05
N PHE A 134 -3.06 31.56 54.06
CA PHE A 134 -3.37 31.91 55.44
C PHE A 134 -3.45 33.43 55.57
N VAL A 135 -4.59 33.98 56.03
CA VAL A 135 -4.72 35.03 57.07
C VAL A 135 -6.11 34.90 57.70
#